data_AF-A0A7S3HZX4-F1
#
_entry.id   AF-A0A7S3HZX4-F1
#
_cell.length_a   1.000
_cell.length_b   1.000
_cell.length_c   1.000
_cell.angle_alpha   90.00
_cell.angle_beta   90.00
_cell.angle_gamma   90.00
#
_symmetry.space_group_name_H-M   'P 1'
#
loop_
_entity.id
_entity.type
_entity.pdbx_description
1 polymer ?
#
loop_
_entity_poly.entity_id
_entity_poly.type
_entity_poly.pdbx_seq_one_letter_code
_entity_poly.pdbx_strand_id
1 'polypeptide(L)'
;MDLSNLAMLSSSSANMKLFGVALMWALSGFLEGFRWRKDLTISTTKTEYYAGGKVGTNGTNYWKQTAALRNYVALGAGGVLACTSLLAALGIAVPINGLAWMFVGLISTLAFMVIDIYRLIGYDSYYSDATSTTAATALAGKSAMSLLLSDALYDAAINAASMVQIYGAMEGFYYGLWNAMSLEDQEKKIEEWEETIGMAAEEVAEERASLNGEASGKEKAEEGEEEEGAEKDAEEEGDAKEGDEEAAEGEADEDEK
;
A
#
# COMPACT_ATOMS: atom_id res chain seq x y z
N MET A 1 -15.42 -23.91 17.02
CA MET A 1 -15.27 -22.74 16.14
C MET A 1 -14.19 -21.89 16.76
N ASP A 2 -13.03 -21.80 16.12
CA ASP A 2 -11.87 -21.09 16.63
C ASP A 2 -12.08 -19.58 16.49
N LEU A 3 -12.20 -18.88 17.62
CA LEU A 3 -12.44 -17.43 17.68
C LEU A 3 -11.15 -16.63 17.45
N SER A 4 -10.00 -17.29 17.24
CA SER A 4 -8.72 -16.64 16.96
C SER A 4 -8.77 -15.76 15.70
N ASN A 5 -9.57 -16.13 14.70
CA ASN A 5 -9.79 -15.31 13.51
C ASN A 5 -10.67 -14.07 13.77
N LEU A 6 -11.49 -14.04 14.82
CA LEU A 6 -12.25 -12.84 15.21
C LEU A 6 -11.36 -11.77 15.87
N ALA A 7 -10.21 -12.16 16.43
CA ALA A 7 -9.23 -11.19 16.93
C ALA A 7 -8.59 -10.37 15.78
N MET A 8 -8.52 -10.91 14.56
CA MET A 8 -8.08 -10.18 13.36
C MET A 8 -9.08 -9.11 12.93
N LEU A 9 -10.36 -9.25 13.30
CA LEU A 9 -11.43 -8.28 13.04
C LEU A 9 -11.52 -7.17 14.09
N SER A 10 -10.54 -7.05 14.99
CA SER A 10 -10.56 -5.99 16.00
C SER A 10 -10.44 -4.60 15.36
N SER A 11 -11.56 -3.88 15.31
CA SER A 11 -11.63 -2.48 14.87
C SER A 11 -10.64 -1.60 15.64
N SER A 12 -10.47 -1.83 16.95
CA SER A 12 -9.50 -1.08 17.75
C SER A 12 -8.06 -1.30 17.27
N SER A 13 -7.67 -2.56 17.02
CA SER A 13 -6.35 -2.90 16.49
C SER A 13 -6.10 -2.29 15.11
N ALA A 14 -7.08 -2.37 14.22
CA ALA A 14 -7.01 -1.76 12.89
C ALA A 14 -6.79 -0.24 12.97
N ASN A 15 -7.60 0.46 13.77
CA ASN A 15 -7.44 1.90 13.97
C ASN A 15 -6.10 2.25 14.64
N MET A 16 -5.53 1.37 15.48
CA MET A 16 -4.18 1.58 16.01
C MET A 16 -3.08 1.46 14.96
N LYS A 17 -3.20 0.53 14.02
CA LYS A 17 -2.27 0.45 12.87
C LYS A 17 -2.35 1.71 12.01
N LEU A 18 -3.57 2.18 11.71
CA LEU A 18 -3.80 3.43 10.98
C LEU A 18 -3.23 4.65 11.71
N PHE A 19 -3.41 4.72 13.04
CA PHE A 19 -2.77 5.74 13.88
C PHE A 19 -1.24 5.69 13.76
N GLY A 20 -0.63 4.51 13.85
CA GLY A 20 0.83 4.37 13.77
C GLY A 20 1.39 4.91 12.45
N VAL A 21 0.75 4.56 11.33
CA VAL A 21 1.12 5.06 10.00
C VAL A 21 0.97 6.57 9.91
N ALA A 22 -0.19 7.10 10.29
CA ALA A 22 -0.47 8.53 10.21
C ALA A 22 0.43 9.36 11.15
N LEU A 23 0.71 8.84 12.35
CA LEU A 23 1.61 9.48 13.31
C LEU A 23 3.04 9.51 12.77
N MET A 24 3.50 8.43 12.14
CA MET A 24 4.82 8.41 11.50
C MET A 24 4.93 9.50 10.43
N TRP A 25 3.92 9.66 9.57
CA TRP A 25 3.89 10.75 8.58
C TRP A 25 3.94 12.13 9.26
N ALA A 26 3.15 12.34 10.30
CA ALA A 26 3.10 13.60 11.03
C ALA A 26 4.46 13.94 11.66
N LEU A 27 5.06 12.97 12.34
CA LEU A 27 6.34 13.12 13.03
C LEU A 27 7.49 13.29 12.05
N SER A 28 7.54 12.54 10.96
CA SER A 28 8.54 12.73 9.90
C SER A 28 8.43 14.14 9.31
N GLY A 29 7.23 14.59 8.93
CA GLY A 29 7.01 15.95 8.43
C GLY A 29 7.46 17.03 9.41
N PHE A 30 7.13 16.87 10.70
CA PHE A 30 7.56 17.79 11.75
C PHE A 30 9.08 17.80 11.93
N LEU A 31 9.69 16.63 12.15
CA LEU A 31 11.12 16.51 12.44
C LEU A 31 11.96 16.97 11.25
N GLU A 32 11.60 16.59 10.04
CA GLU A 32 12.31 17.01 8.84
C GLU A 32 12.11 18.50 8.55
N GLY A 33 10.88 19.02 8.69
CA GLY A 33 10.57 20.43 8.44
C GLY A 33 11.19 21.40 9.45
N PHE A 34 11.20 21.05 10.74
CA PHE A 34 11.52 21.99 11.81
C PHE A 34 12.78 21.65 12.60
N ARG A 35 13.21 20.38 12.62
CA ARG A 35 14.32 19.94 13.48
C ARG A 35 15.59 19.59 12.72
N TRP A 36 15.49 18.78 11.67
CA TRP A 36 16.64 18.16 11.01
C TRP A 36 17.11 18.90 9.76
N ARG A 37 16.19 19.50 8.99
CA ARG A 37 16.52 20.18 7.73
C ARG A 37 16.46 21.71 7.82
N LYS A 38 16.60 22.24 9.05
CA LYS A 38 16.63 23.68 9.34
C LYS A 38 18.02 24.25 9.04
N ASP A 39 18.07 25.43 8.46
CA ASP A 39 19.31 26.20 8.32
C ASP A 39 19.84 26.56 9.72
N LEU A 40 21.07 26.12 10.02
CA LEU A 40 21.70 26.27 11.33
C LEU A 40 22.83 27.28 11.24
N THR A 41 22.87 28.22 12.18
CA THR A 41 24.02 29.10 12.38
C THR A 41 24.64 28.77 13.73
N ILE A 42 25.86 28.25 13.73
CA ILE A 42 26.65 28.01 14.95
C ILE A 42 27.81 28.99 14.94
N SER A 43 27.79 29.94 15.87
CA SER A 43 28.73 31.08 15.92
C SER A 43 28.74 31.84 14.58
N THR A 44 29.76 31.66 13.75
CA THR A 44 29.94 32.31 12.45
C THR A 44 29.71 31.39 11.26
N THR A 45 29.46 30.09 11.48
CA THR A 45 29.24 29.12 10.38
C THR A 45 27.76 28.93 10.13
N LYS A 46 27.31 29.28 8.92
CA LYS A 46 25.95 29.01 8.43
C LYS A 46 25.96 27.71 7.63
N THR A 47 25.24 26.71 8.11
CA THR A 47 24.99 25.45 7.41
C THR A 47 23.58 25.49 6.86
N GLU A 48 23.47 25.60 5.54
CA GLU A 48 22.21 25.51 4.81
C GLU A 48 22.01 24.08 4.33
N TYR A 49 21.04 23.36 4.90
CA TYR A 49 20.84 21.94 4.60
C TYR A 49 20.61 21.70 3.10
N TYR A 50 19.84 22.57 2.47
CA TYR A 50 19.45 22.44 1.07
C TYR A 50 20.38 23.15 0.08
N ALA A 51 21.56 23.64 0.50
CA ALA A 51 22.46 24.38 -0.38
C ALA A 51 22.82 23.59 -1.66
N GLY A 52 22.99 22.27 -1.54
CA GLY A 52 23.32 21.39 -2.66
C GLY A 52 22.25 21.29 -3.76
N GLY A 53 21.01 21.68 -3.47
CA GLY A 53 19.92 21.73 -4.47
C GLY A 53 19.86 23.02 -5.27
N LYS A 54 20.74 24.00 -5.00
CA LYS A 54 20.76 25.28 -5.72
C LYS A 54 21.89 25.29 -6.75
N VAL A 55 21.53 25.19 -8.02
CA VAL A 55 22.51 25.26 -9.12
C VAL A 55 22.60 26.70 -9.65
N GLY A 56 23.80 27.28 -9.58
CA GLY A 56 24.02 28.68 -9.94
C GLY A 56 23.39 29.69 -8.97
N THR A 57 23.56 30.98 -9.26
CA THR A 57 23.14 32.07 -8.35
C THR A 57 21.62 32.26 -8.32
N ASN A 58 20.96 32.05 -9.46
CA ASN A 58 19.52 32.29 -9.66
C ASN A 58 18.72 31.01 -9.89
N GLY A 59 19.34 29.83 -9.81
CA GLY A 59 18.64 28.57 -10.02
C GLY A 59 17.60 28.30 -8.93
N THR A 60 16.48 27.72 -9.36
CA THR A 60 15.41 27.25 -8.46
C THR A 60 15.90 26.04 -7.68
N ASN A 61 15.69 26.06 -6.37
CA ASN A 61 16.00 24.92 -5.51
C ASN A 61 14.76 24.01 -5.38
N TYR A 62 14.52 23.21 -6.42
CA TYR A 62 13.40 22.27 -6.48
C TYR A 62 13.47 21.23 -5.36
N TRP A 63 14.67 20.80 -4.96
CA TRP A 63 14.85 19.89 -3.84
C TRP A 63 14.31 20.47 -2.52
N LYS A 64 14.67 21.71 -2.18
CA LYS A 64 14.13 22.40 -1.00
C LYS A 64 12.61 22.58 -1.07
N GLN A 65 12.10 23.00 -2.23
CA GLN A 65 10.67 23.30 -2.40
C GLN A 65 9.81 22.05 -2.27
N THR A 66 10.19 20.97 -2.94
CA THR A 66 9.49 19.68 -2.87
C THR A 66 9.53 19.09 -1.47
N ALA A 67 10.69 19.12 -0.81
CA ALA A 67 10.82 18.65 0.57
C ALA A 67 9.98 19.48 1.55
N ALA A 68 9.92 20.80 1.38
CA ALA A 68 9.06 21.66 2.20
C ALA A 68 7.57 21.31 2.01
N LEU A 69 7.11 21.22 0.76
CA LEU A 69 5.72 20.87 0.45
C LEU A 69 5.35 19.50 1.04
N ARG A 70 6.19 18.48 0.81
CA ARG A 70 6.03 17.15 1.39
C ARG A 70 5.90 17.18 2.90
N ASN A 71 6.80 17.89 3.59
CA ASN A 71 6.80 17.92 5.06
C ASN A 71 5.54 18.59 5.62
N TYR A 72 5.03 19.65 4.98
CA TYR A 72 3.78 20.29 5.39
C TYR A 72 2.56 19.41 5.13
N VAL A 73 2.51 18.72 3.98
CA VAL A 73 1.44 17.78 3.66
C VAL A 73 1.44 16.61 4.65
N ALA A 74 2.61 16.00 4.90
CA ALA A 74 2.76 14.89 5.83
C ALA A 74 2.39 15.30 7.27
N LEU A 75 2.79 16.49 7.72
CA LEU A 75 2.41 17.03 9.02
C LEU A 75 0.91 17.28 9.13
N GLY A 76 0.33 17.97 8.15
CA GLY A 76 -1.09 18.35 8.17
C GLY A 76 -2.00 17.13 8.08
N ALA A 77 -1.84 16.33 7.03
CA ALA A 77 -2.66 15.16 6.80
C ALA A 77 -2.40 14.06 7.83
N GLY A 78 -1.12 13.74 8.08
CA GLY A 78 -0.74 12.75 9.09
C GLY A 78 -1.23 13.14 10.47
N GLY A 79 -1.17 14.42 10.85
CA GLY A 79 -1.67 14.90 12.13
C GLY A 79 -3.18 14.70 12.31
N VAL A 80 -3.98 15.06 11.30
CA VAL A 80 -5.44 14.87 11.34
C VAL A 80 -5.80 13.38 11.37
N LEU A 81 -5.17 12.58 10.51
CA LEU A 81 -5.40 11.13 10.43
C LEU A 81 -4.96 10.41 11.71
N ALA A 82 -3.86 10.84 12.33
CA ALA A 82 -3.40 10.27 13.60
C ALA A 82 -4.41 10.55 14.71
N CYS A 83 -4.82 11.81 14.89
CA CYS A 83 -5.80 12.17 15.92
C CYS A 83 -7.13 11.42 15.75
N THR A 84 -7.65 11.36 14.52
CA THR A 84 -8.92 10.67 14.24
C THR A 84 -8.81 9.15 14.38
N SER A 85 -7.71 8.55 13.95
CA SER A 85 -7.47 7.10 14.12
C SER A 85 -7.31 6.71 15.58
N LEU A 86 -6.64 7.54 16.40
CA LEU A 86 -6.54 7.31 17.84
C LEU A 86 -7.91 7.35 18.51
N LEU A 87 -8.72 8.37 18.19
CA LEU A 87 -10.09 8.47 18.73
C LEU A 87 -10.98 7.31 18.28
N ALA A 88 -10.83 6.84 17.04
CA ALA A 88 -11.55 5.67 16.54
C ALA A 88 -11.07 4.37 17.18
N ALA A 89 -9.77 4.23 17.48
CA ALA A 89 -9.26 3.08 18.21
C ALA A 89 -9.84 2.96 19.63
N LEU A 90 -10.20 4.10 20.24
CA LEU A 90 -10.92 4.19 21.50
C LEU A 90 -12.45 4.07 21.36
N GLY A 91 -12.97 3.85 20.14
CA GLY A 91 -14.40 3.71 19.85
C GLY A 91 -15.19 5.02 19.81
N ILE A 92 -14.54 6.19 19.90
CA ILE A 92 -15.22 7.48 20.07
C ILE A 92 -15.65 8.08 18.72
N ALA A 93 -14.77 8.03 17.72
CA ALA A 93 -14.93 8.80 16.49
C ALA A 93 -14.82 7.95 15.22
N VAL A 94 -15.32 6.71 15.26
CA VAL A 94 -15.17 5.73 14.16
C VAL A 94 -15.69 6.26 12.81
N PRO A 95 -16.91 6.84 12.71
CA PRO A 95 -17.39 7.39 11.43
C PRO A 95 -16.56 8.59 10.94
N ILE A 96 -16.13 9.47 11.86
CA ILE A 96 -15.31 10.64 11.55
C ILE A 96 -13.94 10.19 11.02
N ASN A 97 -13.36 9.15 11.60
CA ASN A 97 -12.12 8.57 11.09
C ASN A 97 -12.30 7.99 9.68
N GLY A 98 -13.43 7.32 9.43
CA GLY A 98 -13.84 6.89 8.09
C GLY A 98 -13.78 8.03 7.06
N LEU A 99 -14.44 9.14 7.38
CA LEU A 99 -14.48 10.34 6.52
C LEU A 99 -13.09 11.01 6.39
N ALA A 100 -12.30 11.01 7.47
CA ALA A 100 -10.95 11.57 7.43
C ALA A 100 -10.06 10.79 6.47
N TRP A 101 -10.01 9.46 6.56
CA TRP A 101 -9.25 8.63 5.63
C TRP A 101 -9.74 8.76 4.19
N MET A 102 -11.05 8.93 3.97
CA MET A 102 -11.60 9.15 2.64
C MET A 102 -11.19 10.50 2.04
N PHE A 103 -11.41 11.61 2.76
CA PHE A 103 -11.20 12.95 2.21
C PHE A 103 -9.77 13.46 2.40
N VAL A 104 -9.23 13.36 3.62
CA VAL A 104 -7.84 13.79 3.90
C VAL A 104 -6.87 12.83 3.22
N GLY A 105 -7.14 11.53 3.20
CA GLY A 105 -6.36 10.57 2.44
C GLY A 105 -6.31 10.92 0.95
N LEU A 106 -7.47 11.17 0.31
CA LEU A 106 -7.53 11.57 -1.10
C LEU A 106 -6.80 12.88 -1.37
N ILE A 107 -7.01 13.92 -0.55
CA ILE A 107 -6.32 15.21 -0.69
C ILE A 107 -4.81 15.01 -0.56
N SER A 108 -4.36 14.12 0.32
CA SER A 108 -2.95 13.80 0.49
C SER A 108 -2.38 13.15 -0.77
N THR A 109 -3.06 12.16 -1.33
CA THR A 109 -2.65 11.52 -2.59
C THR A 109 -2.51 12.54 -3.73
N LEU A 110 -3.47 13.47 -3.86
CA LEU A 110 -3.39 14.56 -4.85
C LEU A 110 -2.21 15.49 -4.58
N ALA A 111 -1.94 15.84 -3.32
CA ALA A 111 -0.81 16.67 -2.96
C ALA A 111 0.54 15.98 -3.26
N PHE A 112 0.66 14.68 -3.01
CA PHE A 112 1.84 13.88 -3.36
C PHE A 112 2.04 13.78 -4.88
N MET A 113 0.96 13.64 -5.66
CA MET A 113 1.04 13.72 -7.11
C MET A 113 1.60 15.07 -7.59
N VAL A 114 1.15 16.18 -7.00
CA VAL A 114 1.70 17.52 -7.31
C VAL A 114 3.18 17.61 -6.95
N ILE A 115 3.59 17.05 -5.80
CA ILE A 115 5.00 16.99 -5.39
C ILE A 115 5.83 16.22 -6.43
N ASP A 116 5.34 15.08 -6.91
CA ASP A 116 6.08 14.24 -7.87
C ASP A 116 6.19 14.92 -9.25
N ILE A 117 5.16 15.64 -9.70
CA ILE A 117 5.25 16.49 -10.90
C ILE A 117 6.33 17.57 -10.71
N TYR A 118 6.38 18.20 -9.54
CA TYR A 118 7.38 19.21 -9.22
C TYR A 118 8.80 18.62 -9.16
N ARG A 119 8.93 17.37 -8.69
CA ARG A 119 10.20 16.62 -8.71
C ARG A 119 10.62 16.28 -10.13
N LEU A 120 9.69 15.89 -11.00
CA LEU A 120 9.98 15.63 -12.40
C LEU A 120 10.53 16.90 -13.09
N ILE A 121 9.87 18.05 -12.90
CA ILE A 121 10.32 19.35 -13.42
C ILE A 121 11.71 19.70 -12.87
N GLY A 122 11.92 19.51 -11.56
CA GLY A 122 13.21 19.77 -10.93
C GLY A 122 14.32 18.87 -11.45
N TYR A 123 14.02 17.59 -11.68
CA TYR A 123 14.96 16.62 -12.22
C TYR A 123 15.40 17.00 -13.64
N ASP A 124 14.45 17.36 -14.51
CA ASP A 124 14.74 17.82 -15.88
C ASP A 124 15.58 19.10 -15.90
N SER A 125 15.25 20.07 -15.02
CA SER A 125 16.05 21.28 -14.84
C SER A 125 17.49 20.95 -14.43
N TYR A 126 17.69 20.09 -13.44
CA TYR A 126 19.02 19.72 -12.98
C TYR A 126 19.78 18.85 -14.00
N TYR A 127 19.06 18.07 -14.83
CA TYR A 127 19.65 17.34 -15.93
C TYR A 127 20.21 18.27 -17.00
N SER A 128 19.46 19.31 -17.38
CA SER A 128 19.96 20.37 -18.26
C SER A 128 21.25 20.99 -17.70
N ASP A 129 21.28 21.32 -16.40
CA ASP A 129 22.48 21.82 -15.75
C ASP A 129 23.65 20.80 -15.76
N ALA A 130 23.35 19.51 -15.54
CA ALA A 130 24.33 18.43 -15.54
C ALA A 130 25.03 18.21 -16.89
N THR A 131 24.39 18.65 -17.98
CA THR A 131 24.93 18.61 -19.35
C THR A 131 25.64 19.90 -19.77
N SER A 132 25.73 20.88 -18.86
CA SER A 132 26.42 22.15 -19.11
C SER A 132 27.88 21.94 -19.52
N THR A 133 28.38 22.78 -20.42
CA THR A 133 29.81 22.84 -20.77
C THR A 133 30.66 23.43 -19.64
N THR A 134 30.03 24.08 -18.66
CA THR A 134 30.71 24.62 -17.47
C THR A 134 30.84 23.53 -16.43
N ALA A 135 32.07 23.06 -16.16
CA ALA A 135 32.35 21.94 -15.25
C ALA A 135 31.72 22.12 -13.85
N ALA A 136 31.75 23.34 -13.29
CA ALA A 136 31.14 23.63 -12.00
C ALA A 136 29.60 23.47 -12.01
N THR A 137 28.94 23.96 -13.06
CA THR A 137 27.48 23.81 -13.24
C THR A 137 27.12 22.35 -13.47
N ALA A 138 27.87 21.65 -14.32
CA ALA A 138 27.66 20.22 -14.60
C ALA A 138 27.76 19.36 -13.33
N LEU A 139 28.77 19.63 -12.48
CA LEU A 139 28.93 18.92 -11.21
C LEU A 139 27.79 19.24 -10.23
N ALA A 140 27.42 20.52 -10.11
CA ALA A 140 26.32 20.95 -9.25
C ALA A 140 24.97 20.35 -9.70
N GLY A 141 24.69 20.32 -11.01
CA GLY A 141 23.50 19.68 -11.58
C GLY A 141 23.42 18.20 -11.23
N LYS A 142 24.49 17.44 -11.44
CA LYS A 142 24.56 16.01 -11.07
C LYS A 142 24.29 15.77 -9.58
N SER A 143 24.88 16.61 -8.72
CA SER A 143 24.69 16.53 -7.27
C SER A 143 23.22 16.80 -6.90
N ALA A 144 22.64 17.89 -7.42
CA ALA A 144 21.25 18.26 -7.16
C ALA A 144 20.25 17.20 -7.66
N MET A 145 20.49 16.61 -8.85
CA MET A 145 19.71 15.46 -9.35
C MET A 145 19.74 14.29 -8.37
N SER A 146 20.94 13.90 -7.91
CA SER A 146 21.12 12.77 -7.01
C SER A 146 20.42 12.99 -5.67
N LEU A 147 20.47 14.21 -5.12
CA LEU A 147 19.79 14.58 -3.88
C LEU A 147 18.26 14.48 -4.03
N LEU A 148 17.73 15.02 -5.13
CA LEU A 148 16.30 14.97 -5.42
C LEU A 148 15.80 13.52 -5.59
N LEU A 149 16.54 12.70 -6.34
CA LEU A 149 16.19 11.30 -6.58
C LEU A 149 16.29 10.46 -5.30
N SER A 150 17.30 10.69 -4.46
CA SER A 150 17.45 9.99 -3.19
C SER A 150 16.27 10.25 -2.26
N ASP A 151 15.80 11.49 -2.16
CA ASP A 151 14.62 11.83 -1.36
C ASP A 151 13.34 11.22 -1.95
N ALA A 152 13.19 11.23 -3.28
CA ALA A 152 12.04 10.61 -3.94
C ALA A 152 11.98 9.10 -3.72
N LEU A 153 13.13 8.41 -3.78
CA LEU A 153 13.22 6.97 -3.53
C LEU A 153 12.91 6.63 -2.06
N TYR A 154 13.43 7.43 -1.13
CA TYR A 154 13.13 7.27 0.29
C TYR A 154 11.62 7.41 0.57
N ASP A 155 10.96 8.41 -0.02
CA ASP A 155 9.51 8.58 0.12
C ASP A 155 8.72 7.43 -0.50
N ALA A 156 9.13 6.95 -1.68
CA ALA A 156 8.48 5.81 -2.33
C ALA A 156 8.55 4.55 -1.44
N ALA A 157 9.69 4.32 -0.79
CA ALA A 157 9.86 3.21 0.15
C ALA A 157 8.95 3.35 1.38
N ILE A 158 8.90 4.54 1.98
CA ILE A 158 8.00 4.82 3.13
C ILE A 158 6.53 4.65 2.72
N ASN A 159 6.14 5.16 1.55
CA ASN A 159 4.78 5.05 1.06
C ASN A 159 4.40 3.58 0.82
N ALA A 160 5.27 2.80 0.19
CA ALA A 160 5.04 1.36 0.00
C ALA A 160 4.86 0.62 1.34
N ALA A 161 5.76 0.86 2.31
CA ALA A 161 5.66 0.27 3.64
C ALA A 161 4.38 0.70 4.40
N SER A 162 3.95 1.95 4.22
CA SER A 162 2.71 2.48 4.79
C SER A 162 1.49 1.80 4.17
N MET A 163 1.48 1.61 2.85
CA MET A 163 0.38 0.94 2.15
C MET A 163 0.20 -0.50 2.63
N VAL A 164 1.28 -1.27 2.81
CA VAL A 164 1.19 -2.63 3.36
C VAL A 164 0.51 -2.64 4.73
N GLN A 165 0.85 -1.69 5.61
CA GLN A 165 0.23 -1.58 6.93
C GLN A 165 -1.24 -1.17 6.85
N ILE A 166 -1.58 -0.22 5.96
CA ILE A 166 -2.97 0.20 5.73
C ILE A 166 -3.80 -0.98 5.22
N TYR A 167 -3.32 -1.71 4.21
CA TYR A 167 -3.98 -2.91 3.68
C TYR A 167 -4.21 -3.95 4.78
N GLY A 168 -3.20 -4.22 5.60
CA GLY A 168 -3.32 -5.13 6.75
C GLY A 168 -4.22 -4.62 7.89
N ALA A 169 -4.78 -3.42 7.78
CA ALA A 169 -5.75 -2.83 8.70
C ALA A 169 -7.15 -2.65 8.08
N MET A 170 -7.29 -2.78 6.75
CA MET A 170 -8.53 -2.44 6.04
C MET A 170 -9.73 -3.26 6.52
N GLU A 171 -9.57 -4.56 6.73
CA GLU A 171 -10.68 -5.43 7.14
C GLU A 171 -11.27 -4.99 8.49
N GLY A 172 -10.43 -4.86 9.53
CA GLY A 172 -10.87 -4.38 10.83
C GLY A 172 -11.37 -2.93 10.81
N PHE A 173 -10.83 -2.09 9.92
CA PHE A 173 -11.30 -0.72 9.74
C PHE A 173 -12.73 -0.68 9.18
N TYR A 174 -13.00 -1.41 8.09
CA TYR A 174 -14.34 -1.49 7.52
C TYR A 174 -15.33 -2.20 8.45
N TYR A 175 -14.89 -3.23 9.18
CA TYR A 175 -15.70 -3.84 10.23
C TYR A 175 -16.05 -2.83 11.34
N GLY A 176 -15.11 -1.96 11.71
CA GLY A 176 -15.36 -0.85 12.62
C GLY A 176 -16.42 0.12 12.09
N LEU A 177 -16.31 0.52 10.84
CA LEU A 177 -17.29 1.38 10.18
C LEU A 177 -18.66 0.71 10.10
N TRP A 178 -18.71 -0.58 9.79
CA TRP A 178 -19.94 -1.38 9.76
C TRP A 178 -20.67 -1.31 11.09
N ASN A 179 -19.99 -1.65 12.18
CA ASN A 179 -20.59 -1.64 13.51
C ASN A 179 -20.95 -0.25 14.04
N ALA A 180 -20.42 0.80 13.43
CA ALA A 180 -20.78 2.18 13.76
C ALA A 180 -22.01 2.69 12.99
N MET A 181 -22.49 1.95 11.98
CA MET A 181 -23.73 2.28 11.26
C MET A 181 -24.97 1.94 12.09
N SER A 182 -26.11 2.53 11.74
CA SER A 182 -27.39 2.14 12.31
C SER A 182 -27.82 0.76 11.81
N LEU A 183 -28.70 0.06 12.55
CA LEU A 183 -29.21 -1.24 12.12
C LEU A 183 -29.99 -1.14 10.80
N GLU A 184 -30.77 -0.08 10.62
CA GLU A 184 -31.51 0.18 9.38
C GLU A 184 -30.56 0.34 8.18
N ASP A 185 -29.45 1.08 8.35
CA ASP A 185 -28.45 1.23 7.29
C ASP A 185 -27.71 -0.09 6.99
N GLN A 186 -27.48 -0.91 8.02
CA GLN A 186 -26.89 -2.24 7.87
C GLN A 186 -27.83 -3.17 7.10
N GLU A 187 -29.10 -3.25 7.48
CA GLU A 187 -30.12 -4.06 6.81
C GLU A 187 -30.27 -3.67 5.34
N LYS A 188 -30.36 -2.37 5.06
CA LYS A 188 -30.42 -1.88 3.69
C LYS A 188 -29.18 -2.27 2.87
N LYS A 189 -27.98 -2.17 3.45
CA LYS A 189 -26.76 -2.62 2.76
C LYS A 189 -26.71 -4.13 2.57
N ILE A 190 -27.27 -4.92 3.47
CA ILE A 190 -27.40 -6.37 3.30
C ILE A 190 -28.33 -6.66 2.12
N GLU A 191 -29.50 -6.01 2.05
CA GLU A 191 -30.45 -6.18 0.94
C GLU A 191 -29.82 -5.81 -0.41
N GLU A 192 -29.14 -4.65 -0.50
CA GLU A 192 -28.40 -4.24 -1.70
C GLU A 192 -27.32 -5.27 -2.10
N TRP A 193 -26.66 -5.88 -1.11
CA TRP A 193 -25.61 -6.86 -1.35
C TRP A 193 -26.18 -8.21 -1.80
N GLU A 194 -27.29 -8.66 -1.21
CA GLU A 194 -28.01 -9.87 -1.63
C GLU A 194 -28.54 -9.74 -3.06
N GLU A 195 -29.07 -8.57 -3.44
CA GLU A 195 -29.49 -8.28 -4.83
C GLU A 195 -28.29 -8.36 -5.79
N THR A 196 -27.16 -7.75 -5.43
CA THR A 196 -25.95 -7.76 -6.26
C THR A 196 -25.40 -9.16 -6.45
N ILE A 197 -25.36 -9.98 -5.38
CA ILE A 197 -24.90 -11.38 -5.46
C ILE A 197 -25.87 -12.21 -6.30
N GLY A 198 -27.18 -11.99 -6.15
CA GLY A 198 -28.19 -12.66 -6.96
C GLY A 198 -27.97 -12.44 -8.46
N MET A 199 -27.80 -11.17 -8.87
CA MET A 199 -27.50 -10.84 -10.27
C MET A 199 -26.18 -11.45 -10.76
N ALA A 200 -25.12 -11.39 -9.95
CA ALA A 200 -23.83 -11.98 -10.32
C ALA A 200 -23.90 -13.51 -10.44
N ALA A 201 -24.68 -14.17 -9.59
CA ALA A 201 -24.91 -15.62 -9.67
C ALA A 201 -25.69 -16.01 -10.93
N GLU A 202 -26.68 -15.20 -11.33
CA GLU A 202 -27.40 -15.37 -12.59
C GLU A 202 -26.48 -15.18 -13.80
N GLU A 203 -25.68 -14.11 -13.82
CA GLU A 203 -24.69 -13.86 -14.89
C GLU A 203 -23.70 -15.02 -15.04
N VAL A 204 -23.13 -15.50 -13.93
CA VAL A 204 -22.22 -16.66 -13.94
C VAL A 204 -22.93 -17.94 -14.39
N ALA A 205 -24.21 -18.12 -14.05
CA ALA A 205 -24.99 -19.26 -14.51
C ALA A 205 -25.28 -19.20 -16.02
N GLU A 206 -25.59 -18.01 -16.55
CA GLU A 206 -25.76 -17.78 -17.99
C GLU A 206 -24.45 -17.99 -18.76
N GLU A 207 -23.32 -17.48 -18.27
CA GLU A 207 -22.00 -17.72 -18.86
C GLU A 207 -21.67 -19.22 -18.88
N ARG A 208 -21.89 -19.93 -17.76
CA ARG A 208 -21.68 -21.39 -17.70
C ARG A 208 -22.59 -22.14 -18.67
N ALA A 209 -23.83 -21.72 -18.83
CA ALA A 209 -24.76 -22.31 -19.79
C ALA A 209 -24.34 -22.04 -21.24
N SER A 210 -23.80 -20.86 -21.55
CA SER A 210 -23.28 -20.53 -22.88
C SER A 210 -22.03 -21.36 -23.24
N LEU A 211 -21.12 -21.56 -22.29
CA LEU A 211 -19.91 -22.38 -22.46
C LEU A 211 -20.24 -23.87 -22.64
N ASN A 212 -21.21 -24.40 -21.88
CA ASN A 212 -21.70 -25.78 -22.08
C ASN A 212 -22.54 -25.92 -23.36
N GLY A 213 -23.21 -24.86 -23.81
CA GLY A 213 -23.94 -24.81 -25.08
C GLY A 213 -23.02 -24.92 -26.29
N GLU A 214 -21.88 -24.22 -26.28
CA GLU A 214 -20.86 -24.30 -27.32
C GLU A 214 -20.11 -25.65 -27.34
N ALA A 215 -19.95 -26.31 -26.18
CA ALA A 215 -19.40 -27.66 -26.10
C ALA A 215 -20.32 -28.72 -26.75
N SER A 216 -21.65 -28.57 -26.65
CA SER A 216 -22.60 -29.50 -27.27
C SER A 216 -22.70 -29.37 -28.80
N GLY A 217 -22.14 -28.31 -29.39
CA GLY A 217 -22.13 -28.07 -30.83
C GLY A 217 -21.00 -28.78 -31.60
N LYS A 218 -20.00 -29.34 -30.90
CA LYS A 218 -18.87 -30.03 -31.54
C LYS A 218 -18.88 -31.56 -31.41
N GLU A 219 -19.67 -32.14 -30.50
CA GLU A 219 -19.72 -33.61 -30.34
C GLU A 219 -20.73 -34.31 -31.26
N LYS A 220 -21.44 -33.59 -32.14
CA LYS A 220 -22.44 -34.19 -33.06
C LYS A 220 -21.99 -34.34 -34.50
N ALA A 221 -20.68 -34.48 -34.74
CA ALA A 221 -20.10 -34.64 -36.07
C ALA A 221 -19.15 -35.84 -36.25
N GLU A 222 -19.08 -36.77 -35.31
CA GLU A 222 -18.33 -38.04 -35.48
C GLU A 222 -19.10 -39.22 -34.88
N GLU A 223 -20.25 -39.55 -35.46
CA GLU A 223 -20.79 -40.92 -35.37
C GLU A 223 -21.12 -41.40 -36.79
N GLY A 224 -20.22 -42.19 -37.36
CA GLY A 224 -20.41 -42.91 -38.61
C GLY A 224 -19.14 -43.63 -39.07
N GLU A 225 -19.17 -44.97 -38.99
CA GLU A 225 -18.22 -45.97 -39.55
C GLU A 225 -16.98 -46.24 -38.67
N GLU A 226 -16.59 -47.46 -38.29
CA GLU A 226 -16.97 -48.84 -38.66
C GLU A 226 -16.35 -49.84 -37.66
N GLU A 227 -17.05 -50.97 -37.52
CA GLU A 227 -16.70 -52.35 -37.15
C GLU A 227 -15.49 -52.80 -36.29
N GLU A 228 -15.87 -53.67 -35.34
CA GLU A 228 -15.28 -54.98 -34.98
C GLU A 228 -13.94 -55.10 -34.23
N GLY A 229 -14.04 -55.72 -33.03
CA GLY A 229 -13.27 -56.94 -32.76
C GLY A 229 -12.38 -56.99 -31.50
N ALA A 230 -12.55 -58.08 -30.74
CA ALA A 230 -11.65 -58.69 -29.73
C ALA A 230 -11.56 -57.99 -28.35
N GLU A 231 -12.25 -58.51 -27.33
CA GLU A 231 -11.81 -59.56 -26.38
C GLU A 231 -10.67 -59.17 -25.43
N LYS A 232 -11.04 -59.13 -24.13
CA LYS A 232 -10.30 -59.53 -22.92
C LYS A 232 -8.84 -59.05 -22.74
N ASP A 233 -8.60 -58.31 -21.67
CA ASP A 233 -8.10 -58.96 -20.45
C ASP A 233 -8.25 -58.06 -19.22
N ALA A 234 -8.63 -58.71 -18.13
CA ALA A 234 -8.57 -58.20 -16.78
C ALA A 234 -7.14 -58.37 -16.27
N GLU A 235 -6.61 -57.38 -15.54
CA GLU A 235 -5.73 -57.69 -14.42
C GLU A 235 -5.76 -56.56 -13.38
N GLU A 236 -5.81 -57.04 -12.15
CA GLU A 236 -6.03 -56.41 -10.86
C GLU A 236 -4.66 -56.23 -10.16
N GLU A 237 -4.67 -55.62 -8.97
CA GLU A 237 -3.56 -55.49 -7.99
C GLU A 237 -2.53 -54.36 -8.20
N GLY A 238 -2.10 -53.60 -7.19
CA GLY A 238 -2.31 -53.58 -5.73
C GLY A 238 -1.83 -52.20 -5.21
N ASP A 239 -2.49 -51.54 -4.26
CA ASP A 239 -2.53 -51.73 -2.80
C ASP A 239 -1.21 -51.41 -2.04
N ALA A 240 -1.40 -50.58 -0.99
CA ALA A 240 -0.59 -50.35 0.22
C ALA A 240 0.81 -49.69 0.09
N LYS A 241 1.32 -48.83 1.00
CA LYS A 241 0.94 -48.26 2.31
C LYS A 241 2.00 -47.17 2.65
N GLU A 242 1.63 -46.03 3.23
CA GLU A 242 1.75 -45.65 4.68
C GLU A 242 3.14 -45.76 5.36
N GLY A 243 3.49 -44.71 6.12
CA GLY A 243 4.54 -44.64 7.15
C GLY A 243 5.61 -43.59 6.80
N ASP A 244 5.56 -42.32 7.22
CA ASP A 244 5.37 -41.70 8.55
C ASP A 244 6.59 -41.81 9.49
N GLU A 245 6.75 -40.75 10.29
CA GLU A 245 7.64 -40.51 11.44
C GLU A 245 9.06 -39.96 11.14
N GLU A 246 9.29 -38.66 11.40
CA GLU A 246 9.72 -38.05 12.70
C GLU A 246 11.23 -38.19 12.93
N ALA A 247 11.97 -37.34 13.63
CA ALA A 247 11.86 -36.00 14.19
C ALA A 247 13.25 -35.69 14.78
N ALA A 248 13.54 -34.41 15.06
CA ALA A 248 14.32 -33.94 16.21
C ALA A 248 15.82 -34.40 16.31
N GLU A 249 16.78 -33.71 16.93
CA GLU A 249 16.88 -32.51 17.77
C GLU A 249 18.40 -32.29 17.97
N GLY A 250 18.78 -31.14 18.54
CA GLY A 250 20.12 -31.02 19.11
C GLY A 250 20.54 -29.61 19.51
N GLU A 251 19.92 -29.08 20.56
CA GLU A 251 20.48 -28.01 21.39
C GLU A 251 21.73 -28.49 22.16
N ALA A 252 22.62 -27.55 22.54
CA ALA A 252 23.04 -27.30 23.93
C ALA A 252 24.28 -26.38 23.99
N ASP A 253 24.03 -25.12 24.38
CA ASP A 253 24.54 -24.38 25.56
C ASP A 253 25.97 -24.44 26.13
N GLU A 254 26.28 -23.29 26.79
CA GLU A 254 27.26 -22.99 27.88
C GLU A 254 28.76 -22.86 27.50
N ASP A 255 29.59 -21.93 28.01
CA ASP A 255 29.49 -20.98 29.14
C ASP A 255 30.65 -19.94 29.15
N GLU A 256 30.48 -18.89 29.98
CA GLU A 256 31.45 -18.02 30.70
C GLU A 256 32.73 -17.42 30.06
N LYS A 257 32.78 -16.07 29.98
CA LYS A 257 33.54 -15.16 30.89
C LYS A 257 33.34 -13.67 30.62
#